data_AF-A0A8X7CNX4-F1
#
_entry.id   AF-A0A8X7CNX4-F1
#
_cell.length_a   1.000
_cell.length_b   1.000
_cell.length_c   1.000
_cell.angle_alpha   90.00
_cell.angle_beta   90.00
_cell.angle_gamma   90.00
#
_symmetry.space_group_name_H-M   'P 1'
#
loop_
_entity.id
_entity.type
_entity.pdbx_description
1 polymer ?
#
loop_
_entity_poly.entity_id
_entity_poly.type
_entity_poly.pdbx_seq_one_letter_code
_entity_poly.pdbx_strand_id
1 'polypeptide(L)'
;MRTGCQWRQLPKDFPPWKTLYSCNSRLKKSGIWQEIHDFLVKKVREMIGKNKTPSVGIIDSQYCGLVIAAEVHSASIQDRDSALNLFAQAKCKVPTLRKFFADQGYIGKLQNRCLLETGCLLTIAKKIVDTGFQVIPKRWIVERTFAWLSNFRRMSKDYEHSPLTSKTNIFFNMITIMLHKLAHS
;
A
#
# COMPACT_ATOMS: atom_id res chain seq x y z
N MET A 1 -3.88 -28.13 -16.29
CA MET A 1 -4.89 -27.33 -15.55
C MET A 1 -5.23 -26.09 -16.35
N ARG A 2 -6.53 -25.81 -16.52
CA ARG A 2 -7.09 -24.72 -17.34
C ARG A 2 -6.65 -23.36 -16.81
N THR A 3 -6.05 -22.56 -17.69
CA THR A 3 -5.52 -21.22 -17.41
C THR A 3 -6.60 -20.30 -16.85
N GLY A 4 -6.30 -19.62 -15.74
CA GLY A 4 -7.21 -18.61 -15.17
C GLY A 4 -7.41 -17.47 -16.16
N CYS A 5 -8.62 -17.35 -16.72
CA CYS A 5 -9.19 -16.23 -17.46
C CYS A 5 -8.16 -15.26 -18.08
N GLN A 6 -7.49 -15.68 -19.15
CA GLN A 6 -6.68 -14.75 -19.95
C GLN A 6 -7.62 -13.85 -20.75
N TRP A 7 -7.34 -12.53 -20.81
CA TRP A 7 -8.13 -11.57 -21.61
C TRP A 7 -8.33 -12.03 -23.05
N ARG A 8 -7.38 -12.78 -23.61
CA ARG A 8 -7.44 -13.34 -24.97
C ARG A 8 -8.49 -14.44 -25.16
N GLN A 9 -9.05 -14.98 -24.08
CA GLN A 9 -10.04 -16.06 -24.06
C GLN A 9 -11.46 -15.56 -23.72
N LEU A 10 -11.70 -14.24 -23.77
CA LEU A 10 -13.04 -13.67 -23.57
C LEU A 10 -14.03 -14.22 -24.61
N PRO A 11 -15.26 -14.60 -24.20
CA PRO A 11 -16.32 -14.98 -25.14
C PRO A 11 -16.62 -13.87 -26.15
N LYS A 12 -17.11 -14.25 -27.33
CA LYS A 12 -17.37 -13.31 -28.43
C LYS A 12 -18.48 -12.30 -28.13
N ASP A 13 -19.30 -12.57 -27.13
CA ASP A 13 -20.39 -11.68 -26.68
C ASP A 13 -19.87 -10.45 -25.92
N PHE A 14 -18.58 -10.44 -25.56
CA PHE A 14 -17.94 -9.30 -24.93
C PHE A 14 -17.26 -8.39 -25.97
N PRO A 15 -17.11 -7.09 -25.67
CA PRO A 15 -16.30 -6.20 -26.49
C PRO A 15 -14.89 -6.76 -26.69
N PRO A 16 -14.22 -6.47 -27.83
CA PRO A 16 -12.89 -6.98 -28.11
C PRO A 16 -11.95 -6.77 -26.93
N TRP A 17 -11.22 -7.83 -26.55
CA TRP A 17 -10.37 -7.80 -25.36
C TRP A 17 -9.35 -6.64 -25.37
N LYS A 18 -8.92 -6.18 -26.56
CA LYS A 18 -8.06 -5.00 -26.73
C LYS A 18 -8.73 -3.71 -26.24
N THR A 19 -10.03 -3.55 -26.49
CA THR A 19 -10.83 -2.41 -26.05
C THR A 19 -11.04 -2.46 -24.53
N LEU A 20 -11.37 -3.64 -23.99
CA LEU A 20 -11.49 -3.80 -22.54
C LEU A 20 -10.14 -3.56 -21.83
N TYR A 21 -9.05 -4.07 -22.40
CA TYR A 21 -7.71 -3.84 -21.90
C TYR A 21 -7.31 -2.36 -21.97
N SER A 22 -7.64 -1.65 -23.06
CA SER A 22 -7.32 -0.24 -23.21
C SER A 22 -8.14 0.63 -22.25
N CYS A 23 -9.43 0.36 -22.08
CA CYS A 23 -10.28 1.00 -21.06
C CYS A 23 -9.73 0.75 -19.64
N ASN A 24 -9.41 -0.50 -19.31
CA ASN A 24 -8.81 -0.86 -18.02
C ASN A 24 -7.47 -0.13 -17.81
N SER A 25 -6.61 -0.09 -18.83
CA SER A 25 -5.32 0.62 -18.76
C SER A 25 -5.50 2.13 -18.56
N ARG A 26 -6.46 2.75 -19.27
CA ARG A 26 -6.82 4.17 -19.10
C ARG A 26 -7.33 4.45 -17.69
N LEU A 27 -8.22 3.60 -17.17
CA LEU A 27 -8.72 3.73 -15.80
C LEU A 27 -7.61 3.59 -14.76
N LYS A 28 -6.66 2.66 -14.92
CA LYS A 28 -5.49 2.56 -14.02
C LYS A 28 -4.63 3.82 -14.05
N LYS A 29 -4.45 4.43 -15.22
CA LYS A 29 -3.65 5.65 -15.40
C LYS A 29 -4.38 6.93 -14.97
N SER A 30 -5.70 6.90 -14.88
CA SER A 30 -6.53 8.07 -14.63
C SER A 30 -6.39 8.67 -13.22
N GLY A 31 -5.85 7.93 -12.25
CA GLY A 31 -5.77 8.39 -10.86
C GLY A 31 -7.01 8.09 -10.01
N ILE A 32 -8.14 7.76 -10.64
CA ILE A 32 -9.46 7.61 -9.99
C ILE A 32 -9.42 6.62 -8.82
N TRP A 33 -8.70 5.50 -8.96
CA TRP A 33 -8.60 4.51 -7.88
C TRP A 33 -7.88 5.07 -6.65
N GLN A 34 -6.87 5.92 -6.83
CA GLN A 34 -6.23 6.59 -5.71
C GLN A 34 -7.18 7.60 -5.04
N GLU A 35 -7.95 8.36 -5.82
CA GLU A 35 -8.92 9.33 -5.27
C GLU A 35 -10.01 8.64 -4.43
N ILE A 36 -10.62 7.57 -4.95
CA ILE A 36 -11.63 6.77 -4.22
C ILE A 36 -11.02 6.21 -2.94
N HIS A 37 -9.83 5.63 -3.05
CA HIS A 37 -9.12 5.09 -1.91
C HIS A 37 -8.90 6.17 -0.83
N ASP A 38 -8.50 7.38 -1.21
CA ASP A 38 -8.15 8.45 -0.27
C ASP A 38 -9.36 9.01 0.46
N PHE A 39 -10.49 9.08 -0.26
CA PHE A 39 -11.77 9.39 0.34
C PHE A 39 -12.16 8.34 1.40
N LEU A 40 -12.04 7.06 1.06
CA LEU A 40 -12.41 5.97 1.97
C LEU A 40 -11.48 5.89 3.19
N VAL A 41 -10.18 6.14 3.03
CA VAL A 41 -9.24 6.20 4.17
C VAL A 41 -9.69 7.25 5.18
N LYS A 42 -10.09 8.45 4.72
CA LYS A 42 -10.59 9.50 5.60
C LYS A 42 -11.86 9.05 6.33
N LYS A 43 -12.81 8.44 5.62
CA LYS A 43 -14.08 7.95 6.20
C LYS A 43 -13.89 6.87 7.24
N VAL A 44 -13.07 5.85 6.95
CA VAL A 44 -12.79 4.78 7.91
C VAL A 44 -12.05 5.30 9.14
N ARG A 45 -11.17 6.30 8.98
CA ARG A 45 -10.48 6.93 10.12
C ARG A 45 -11.44 7.69 11.02
N GLU A 46 -12.37 8.46 10.45
CA GLU A 46 -13.44 9.13 11.21
C GLU A 46 -14.28 8.12 12.00
N MET A 47 -14.70 7.04 11.35
CA MET A 47 -15.48 5.95 11.96
C MET A 47 -14.77 5.31 13.16
N ILE A 48 -13.45 5.14 13.10
CA ILE A 48 -12.64 4.59 14.20
C ILE A 48 -12.29 5.68 15.26
N GLY A 49 -12.87 6.88 15.15
CA GLY A 49 -12.62 7.99 16.09
C GLY A 49 -11.21 8.56 16.00
N LYS A 50 -10.59 8.51 14.80
CA LYS A 50 -9.26 9.07 14.53
C LYS A 50 -9.36 10.29 13.61
N ASN A 51 -8.36 11.16 13.69
CA ASN A 51 -8.22 12.30 12.77
C ASN A 51 -8.17 11.81 11.32
N LYS A 52 -8.86 12.50 10.42
CA LYS A 52 -8.97 12.16 8.98
C LYS A 52 -7.60 11.93 8.33
N THR A 53 -6.62 12.75 8.72
CA THR A 53 -5.24 12.64 8.28
C THR A 53 -4.33 12.14 9.42
N PRO A 54 -3.45 11.16 9.17
CA PRO A 54 -2.52 10.67 10.18
C PRO A 54 -1.36 11.65 10.43
N SER A 55 -0.79 11.58 11.62
CA SER A 55 0.46 12.26 11.99
C SER A 55 1.70 11.35 11.89
N VAL A 56 1.47 10.03 11.81
CA VAL A 56 2.51 9.00 11.75
C VAL A 56 2.25 8.07 10.59
N GLY A 57 3.27 7.86 9.75
CA GLY A 57 3.33 6.82 8.74
C GLY A 57 4.20 5.67 9.22
N ILE A 58 3.89 4.45 8.79
CA ILE A 58 4.79 3.31 8.95
C ILE A 58 5.11 2.82 7.53
N ILE A 59 6.32 2.33 7.32
CA ILE A 59 6.83 1.80 6.06
C ILE A 59 6.83 0.29 6.22
N ASP A 60 6.45 -0.42 5.16
CA ASP A 60 6.07 -1.83 5.19
C ASP A 60 4.90 -2.18 6.12
N SER A 61 4.14 -1.18 6.60
CA SER A 61 2.85 -1.38 7.26
C SER A 61 2.14 -0.07 7.56
N GLN A 62 0.88 -0.11 7.97
CA GLN A 62 0.08 1.09 8.16
C GLN A 62 -0.40 1.23 9.61
N TYR A 63 -0.49 2.46 10.10
CA TYR A 63 -1.14 2.74 11.38
C TYR A 63 -2.67 2.61 11.23
N CYS A 64 -3.30 1.74 12.04
CA CYS A 64 -4.68 1.25 11.88
C CYS A 64 -4.90 0.24 10.73
N GLY A 65 -3.85 -0.16 10.00
CA GLY A 65 -3.94 -1.16 8.92
C GLY A 65 -4.52 -0.65 7.60
N LEU A 66 -4.65 0.66 7.40
CA LEU A 66 -5.20 1.27 6.18
C LEU A 66 -4.09 1.80 5.29
N VAL A 67 -4.04 1.43 4.01
CA VAL A 67 -3.00 1.95 3.09
C VAL A 67 -3.11 3.46 2.90
N ILE A 68 -2.02 4.23 2.98
CA ILE A 68 -1.99 5.68 2.70
C ILE A 68 -1.30 5.94 1.36
N ALA A 69 -0.12 5.38 1.18
CA ALA A 69 0.64 5.41 -0.06
C ALA A 69 1.26 4.04 -0.30
N ALA A 70 1.45 3.70 -1.57
CA ALA A 70 2.07 2.46 -2.00
C ALA A 70 2.94 2.73 -3.23
N GLU A 71 4.11 2.11 -3.25
CA GLU A 71 5.06 2.17 -4.35
C GLU A 71 5.56 0.76 -4.61
N VAL A 72 5.64 0.38 -5.88
CA VAL A 72 6.06 -0.95 -6.31
C VAL A 72 7.17 -0.77 -7.31
N HIS A 73 8.28 -1.46 -7.08
CA HIS A 73 9.48 -1.36 -7.91
C HIS A 73 9.91 -2.74 -8.40
N SER A 74 10.79 -2.76 -9.39
CA SER A 74 11.47 -3.99 -9.80
C SER A 74 12.28 -4.54 -8.62
N ALA A 75 12.36 -5.86 -8.51
CA ALA A 75 13.15 -6.55 -7.49
C ALA A 75 14.66 -6.20 -7.53
N SER A 76 15.14 -5.62 -8.63
CA SER A 76 16.52 -5.12 -8.78
C SER A 76 16.81 -3.84 -8.00
N ILE A 77 15.77 -3.09 -7.58
CA ILE A 77 15.91 -1.86 -6.80
C ILE A 77 15.71 -2.21 -5.34
N GLN A 78 16.65 -1.82 -4.48
CA GLN A 78 16.50 -2.04 -3.05
C GLN A 78 15.46 -1.08 -2.49
N ASP A 79 14.63 -1.57 -1.56
CA ASP A 79 13.54 -0.78 -0.98
C ASP A 79 14.03 0.54 -0.36
N ARG A 80 15.22 0.52 0.24
CA ARG A 80 15.88 1.72 0.79
C ARG A 80 16.06 2.85 -0.22
N ASP A 81 16.36 2.51 -1.48
CA ASP A 81 16.69 3.48 -2.54
C ASP A 81 15.39 4.08 -3.11
N SER A 82 14.30 3.32 -3.05
CA SER A 82 12.96 3.73 -3.47
C SER A 82 12.17 4.53 -2.42
N ALA A 83 12.52 4.36 -1.16
CA ALA A 83 11.70 4.78 -0.03
C ALA A 83 11.38 6.29 -0.01
N LEU A 84 12.29 7.11 -0.55
CA LEU A 84 12.13 8.57 -0.55
C LEU A 84 10.97 9.04 -1.43
N ASN A 85 10.79 8.43 -2.60
CA ASN A 85 9.64 8.72 -3.45
C ASN A 85 8.33 8.42 -2.72
N LEU A 86 8.30 7.33 -1.95
CA LEU A 86 7.15 6.94 -1.15
C LEU A 86 6.90 7.95 -0.03
N PHE A 87 7.95 8.43 0.64
CA PHE A 87 7.83 9.41 1.73
C PHE A 87 7.34 10.75 1.21
N ALA A 88 7.88 11.21 0.08
CA ALA A 88 7.46 12.45 -0.57
C ALA A 88 5.99 12.37 -1.02
N GLN A 89 5.59 11.26 -1.65
CA GLN A 89 4.19 11.01 -2.03
C GLN A 89 3.28 11.00 -0.79
N ALA A 90 3.67 10.29 0.27
CA ALA A 90 2.90 10.23 1.50
C ALA A 90 2.77 11.61 2.17
N LYS A 91 3.84 12.40 2.21
CA LYS A 91 3.86 13.74 2.80
C LYS A 91 3.03 14.74 2.00
N CYS A 92 3.13 14.73 0.66
CA CYS A 92 2.32 15.58 -0.21
C CYS A 92 0.83 15.30 0.00
N LYS A 93 0.47 14.02 0.07
CA LYS A 93 -0.91 13.56 0.28
C LYS A 93 -1.43 13.80 1.69
N VAL A 94 -0.54 13.70 2.69
CA VAL A 94 -0.87 13.86 4.10
C VAL A 94 0.12 14.85 4.73
N PRO A 95 -0.11 16.16 4.57
CA PRO A 95 0.79 17.19 5.09
C PRO A 95 0.97 17.13 6.62
N THR A 96 0.01 16.56 7.35
CA THR A 96 0.06 16.39 8.81
C THR A 96 1.06 15.33 9.29
N LEU A 97 1.64 14.53 8.38
CA LEU A 97 2.68 13.57 8.74
C LEU A 97 3.90 14.27 9.34
N ARG A 98 4.39 13.77 10.47
CA ARG A 98 5.58 14.29 11.17
C ARG A 98 6.65 13.23 11.33
N LYS A 99 6.27 11.96 11.25
CA LYS A 99 7.15 10.84 11.61
C LYS A 99 6.83 9.61 10.78
N PHE A 100 7.88 8.94 10.32
CA PHE A 100 7.84 7.62 9.72
C PHE A 100 8.50 6.59 10.63
N PHE A 101 7.97 5.38 10.67
CA PHE A 101 8.65 4.21 11.25
C PHE A 101 9.03 3.24 10.14
N ALA A 102 10.23 2.70 10.19
CA ALA A 102 10.70 1.66 9.28
C ALA A 102 11.47 0.57 10.03
N ASP A 103 11.71 -0.55 9.37
CA ASP A 103 12.53 -1.63 9.92
C ASP A 103 14.03 -1.39 9.72
N GLN A 104 14.85 -2.35 10.15
CA GLN A 104 16.31 -2.25 10.08
C GLN A 104 16.87 -2.26 8.64
N GLY A 105 16.09 -2.66 7.64
CA GLY A 105 16.49 -2.60 6.23
C GLY A 105 16.70 -1.18 5.71
N TYR A 106 16.12 -0.19 6.41
CA TYR A 106 16.17 1.23 6.07
C TYR A 106 17.23 2.02 6.85
N ILE A 107 18.14 1.34 7.56
CA ILE A 107 19.24 1.99 8.31
C ILE A 107 20.20 2.71 7.35
N GLY A 108 20.67 3.89 7.77
CA GLY A 108 21.78 4.60 7.12
C GLY A 108 21.41 6.04 6.73
N LYS A 109 21.95 6.51 5.60
CA LYS A 109 21.80 7.91 5.11
C LYS A 109 20.35 8.31 4.83
N LEU A 110 19.44 7.35 4.75
CA LEU A 110 18.04 7.56 4.44
C LEU A 110 17.31 8.41 5.49
N GLN A 111 17.67 8.31 6.78
CA GLN A 111 17.01 9.09 7.83
C GLN A 111 17.21 10.60 7.64
N ASN A 112 18.44 11.01 7.33
CA ASN A 112 18.78 12.40 7.05
C ASN A 112 18.09 12.88 5.77
N ARG A 113 18.10 12.05 4.71
CA ARG A 113 17.40 12.39 3.45
C ARG A 113 15.89 12.53 3.63
N CYS A 114 15.26 11.62 4.38
CA CYS A 114 13.84 11.70 4.70
C CYS A 114 13.50 13.01 5.42
N LEU A 115 14.31 13.40 6.42
CA LEU A 115 14.12 14.66 7.13
C LEU A 115 14.29 15.88 6.22
N LEU A 116 15.31 15.89 5.36
CA LEU A 116 15.57 16.99 4.43
C LEU A 116 14.48 17.13 3.36
N GLU A 117 14.04 16.01 2.76
CA GLU A 117 13.09 16.03 1.64
C GLU A 117 11.64 16.21 2.10
N THR A 118 11.28 15.69 3.29
CA THR A 118 9.87 15.64 3.72
C THR A 118 9.59 16.37 5.04
N GLY A 119 10.63 16.83 5.75
CA GLY A 119 10.49 17.39 7.10
C GLY A 119 10.03 16.38 8.15
N CYS A 120 10.02 15.08 7.83
CA CYS A 120 9.55 14.03 8.73
C CYS A 120 10.72 13.26 9.34
N LEU A 121 10.59 12.88 10.61
CA LEU A 121 11.57 12.04 11.28
C LEU A 121 11.40 10.57 10.86
N LEU A 122 12.46 9.92 10.39
CA LEU A 122 12.46 8.47 10.16
C LEU A 122 13.05 7.74 11.38
N THR A 123 12.21 6.99 12.09
CA THR A 123 12.63 6.17 13.23
C THR A 123 12.70 4.71 12.84
N ILE A 124 13.90 4.15 12.97
CA ILE A 124 14.12 2.72 12.74
C ILE A 124 13.74 1.93 13.98
N ALA A 125 12.90 0.92 13.81
CA ALA A 125 12.54 -0.03 14.86
C ALA A 125 13.78 -0.85 15.26
N LYS A 126 14.09 -0.88 16.56
CA LYS A 126 15.19 -1.69 17.09
C LYS A 126 14.79 -3.17 17.10
N LYS A 127 15.71 -4.05 16.70
CA LYS A 127 15.58 -5.49 16.93
C LYS A 127 15.68 -5.76 18.44
N ILE A 128 14.74 -6.54 18.97
CA ILE A 128 14.82 -7.03 20.35
C ILE A 128 15.92 -8.12 20.35
N VAL A 129 16.92 -7.96 21.21
CA VAL A 129 18.15 -8.79 21.19
C VAL A 129 18.07 -9.97 22.18
N ASP A 130 16.93 -10.18 22.85
CA ASP A 130 16.79 -11.27 23.82
C ASP A 130 16.44 -12.61 23.18
N THR A 131 17.01 -13.67 23.77
CA THR A 131 16.76 -15.06 23.41
C THR A 131 15.30 -15.45 23.69
N GLY A 132 14.45 -15.43 22.68
CA GLY A 132 13.08 -15.96 22.73
C GLY A 132 12.11 -15.25 21.78
N PHE A 133 10.92 -15.81 21.62
CA PHE A 133 9.84 -15.13 20.89
C PHE A 133 9.21 -14.06 21.79
N GLN A 134 9.42 -12.79 21.44
CA GLN A 134 8.75 -11.67 22.11
C GLN A 134 7.77 -10.98 21.16
N VAL A 135 6.57 -10.68 21.68
CA VAL A 135 5.54 -9.97 20.93
C VAL A 135 5.93 -8.50 20.79
N ILE A 136 6.31 -8.08 19.58
CA ILE A 136 6.61 -6.68 19.28
C ILE A 136 5.28 -5.90 19.23
N PRO A 137 5.10 -4.86 20.07
CA PRO A 137 3.88 -4.06 20.06
C PRO A 137 3.62 -3.46 18.67
N LYS A 138 2.37 -3.58 18.20
CA LYS A 138 1.89 -3.08 16.89
C LYS A 138 2.44 -3.80 15.65
N ARG A 139 3.37 -4.75 15.77
CA ARG A 139 3.84 -5.57 14.63
C ARG A 139 2.73 -6.40 14.00
N TRP A 140 1.84 -6.95 14.82
CA TRP A 140 0.68 -7.71 14.35
C TRP A 140 -0.28 -6.90 13.46
N ILE A 141 -0.28 -5.56 13.53
CA ILE A 141 -1.08 -4.70 12.64
C ILE A 141 -0.55 -4.82 11.20
N VAL A 142 0.78 -4.89 11.06
CA VAL A 142 1.50 -5.10 9.80
C VAL A 142 1.10 -6.44 9.19
N GLU A 143 1.36 -7.50 9.93
CA GLU A 143 1.20 -8.88 9.48
C GLU A 143 -0.26 -9.17 9.14
N ARG A 144 -1.21 -8.64 9.92
CA ARG A 144 -2.63 -8.72 9.61
C ARG A 144 -3.01 -8.00 8.31
N THR A 145 -2.42 -6.82 8.05
CA THR A 145 -2.69 -6.10 6.79
C THR A 145 -2.18 -6.90 5.60
N PHE A 146 -0.97 -7.45 5.69
CA PHE A 146 -0.47 -8.36 4.66
C PHE A 146 -1.33 -9.61 4.53
N ALA A 147 -1.78 -10.22 5.61
CA ALA A 147 -2.68 -11.38 5.56
C ALA A 147 -3.99 -11.06 4.83
N TRP A 148 -4.62 -9.91 5.11
CA TRP A 148 -5.82 -9.47 4.37
C TRP A 148 -5.54 -9.27 2.89
N LEU A 149 -4.41 -8.66 2.56
CA LEU A 149 -3.99 -8.43 1.18
C LEU A 149 -3.68 -9.75 0.45
N SER A 150 -3.04 -10.71 1.12
CA SER A 150 -2.70 -12.03 0.59
C SER A 150 -3.94 -12.94 0.40
N ASN A 151 -5.03 -12.68 1.13
CA ASN A 151 -6.31 -13.38 0.92
C ASN A 151 -6.93 -13.06 -0.44
N PHE A 152 -6.57 -11.94 -1.07
CA PHE A 152 -6.97 -11.68 -2.45
C PHE A 152 -6.10 -12.51 -3.39
N ARG A 153 -6.71 -13.45 -4.12
CA ARG A 153 -6.03 -14.38 -5.05
C ARG A 153 -5.00 -13.72 -5.96
N ARG A 154 -5.27 -12.49 -6.44
CA ARG A 154 -4.37 -11.74 -7.34
C ARG A 154 -3.10 -11.19 -6.67
N MET A 155 -3.04 -11.14 -5.34
CA MET A 155 -1.85 -10.71 -4.59
C MET A 155 -1.19 -11.85 -3.80
N SER A 156 -1.78 -13.05 -3.80
CA SER A 156 -1.14 -14.24 -3.24
C SER A 156 0.11 -14.67 -4.03
N LYS A 157 0.17 -14.35 -5.33
CA LYS A 157 1.38 -14.51 -6.15
C LYS A 157 1.52 -13.29 -7.06
N ASP A 158 2.75 -12.92 -7.39
CA ASP A 158 2.98 -11.88 -8.39
C ASP A 158 2.65 -12.45 -9.78
N TYR A 159 1.45 -12.14 -10.26
CA TYR A 159 0.98 -12.48 -11.60
C TYR A 159 1.19 -11.33 -12.58
N GLU A 160 1.63 -10.16 -12.13
CA GLU A 160 1.56 -8.92 -12.89
C GLU A 160 2.96 -8.41 -13.23
N HIS A 161 3.35 -8.51 -14.51
CA HIS A 161 4.65 -8.03 -14.97
C HIS A 161 4.82 -6.49 -14.91
N SER A 162 3.78 -5.74 -14.54
CA SER A 162 3.81 -4.28 -14.50
C SER A 162 3.65 -3.74 -13.07
N PRO A 163 4.61 -2.97 -12.55
CA PRO A 163 4.52 -2.36 -11.22
C PRO A 163 3.27 -1.48 -11.02
N LEU A 164 2.79 -0.85 -12.10
CA LEU A 164 1.56 -0.06 -12.07
C LEU A 164 0.33 -0.93 -11.79
N THR A 165 0.24 -2.13 -12.36
CA THR A 165 -0.88 -3.03 -12.09
C THR A 165 -0.81 -3.54 -10.66
N SER A 166 0.37 -3.92 -10.17
CA SER A 166 0.56 -4.33 -8.78
C SER A 166 0.16 -3.22 -7.80
N LYS A 167 0.60 -1.98 -8.03
CA LYS A 167 0.18 -0.79 -7.24
C LYS A 167 -1.33 -0.58 -7.28
N THR A 168 -1.97 -0.75 -8.45
CA THR A 168 -3.43 -0.61 -8.58
C THR A 168 -4.18 -1.70 -7.81
N ASN A 169 -3.70 -2.94 -7.84
CA ASN A 169 -4.29 -4.06 -7.10
C ASN A 169 -4.25 -3.83 -5.58
N ILE A 170 -3.17 -3.24 -5.05
CA ILE A 170 -3.08 -2.86 -3.63
C ILE A 170 -4.21 -1.91 -3.26
N PHE A 171 -4.41 -0.84 -4.04
CA PHE A 171 -5.48 0.13 -3.78
C PHE A 171 -6.87 -0.49 -3.91
N PHE A 172 -7.11 -1.31 -4.93
CA PHE A 172 -8.40 -1.97 -5.16
C PHE A 172 -8.78 -2.90 -4.00
N ASN A 173 -7.83 -3.70 -3.52
CA ASN A 173 -8.05 -4.59 -2.39
C ASN A 173 -8.30 -3.80 -1.10
N MET A 174 -7.56 -2.70 -0.90
CA MET A 174 -7.77 -1.83 0.25
C MET A 174 -9.14 -1.14 0.23
N ILE A 175 -9.61 -0.69 -0.95
CA ILE A 175 -10.97 -0.17 -1.14
C ILE A 175 -11.99 -1.21 -0.70
N THR A 176 -11.84 -2.47 -1.13
CA THR A 176 -12.75 -3.56 -0.77
C THR A 176 -12.81 -3.78 0.74
N ILE A 177 -11.65 -3.83 1.41
CA ILE A 177 -11.56 -3.95 2.88
C ILE A 177 -12.24 -2.76 3.58
N MET A 178 -12.00 -1.54 3.10
CA MET A 178 -12.58 -0.33 3.69
C MET A 178 -14.10 -0.26 3.51
N LEU A 179 -14.62 -0.65 2.35
CA LEU A 179 -16.06 -0.72 2.11
C LEU A 179 -16.74 -1.75 3.02
N HIS A 180 -16.16 -2.94 3.19
CA HIS A 180 -16.68 -3.91 4.15
C HIS A 180 -16.68 -3.35 5.58
N LYS A 181 -15.63 -2.63 5.99
CA LYS A 181 -15.58 -2.01 7.32
C LYS A 181 -16.68 -0.98 7.53
N LEU A 182 -16.99 -0.17 6.51
CA LEU A 182 -18.05 0.84 6.57
C LEU A 182 -19.46 0.25 6.47
N ALA A 183 -19.62 -0.90 5.81
CA ALA A 183 -20.93 -1.56 5.68
C ALA A 183 -21.33 -2.31 6.96
N HIS A 184 -20.35 -2.70 7.78
CA HIS A 184 -20.55 -3.47 9.01
C HIS A 184 -20.31 -2.64 10.29
N SER A 185 -20.38 -1.31 10.19
CA SER A 185 -20.18 -0.36 11.30
C SER A 185 -21.48 0.22 11.84
#